data_AF-A0A933KI80-F1
#
_entry.id   AF-A0A933KI80-F1
#
_cell.length_a   1.000
_cell.length_b   1.000
_cell.length_c   1.000
_cell.angle_alpha   90.00
_cell.angle_beta   90.00
_cell.angle_gamma   90.00
#
_symmetry.space_group_name_H-M   'P 1'
#
loop_
_entity.id
_entity.type
_entity.pdbx_description
1 polymer ?
#
loop_
_entity_poly.entity_id
_entity_poly.type
_entity_poly.pdbx_seq_one_letter_code
_entity_poly.pdbx_strand_id
1 'polypeptide(L)'
;MHSREVTTLSASAIGSLIGGLIASPLGPWATIGAATLGTTLGGIVGGSIWHQFYLDMGEKLAEARSLIEHEKPLEAASLLLSLREHQRFADQEQHFRSELEFVAAQVLRGLAQRSLAAGDDPAALQHFRQALIFLPRDPDLLWQCILLGTAVGEPSYEDSGRVERELRTLLAAAPDHPGALRSLAELLERRSR
;
A
#
# COMPACT_ATOMS: atom_id res chain seq x y z
N MET A 1 25.28 -46.01 15.37
CA MET A 1 25.84 -45.23 14.24
C MET A 1 25.01 -45.58 13.01
N HIS A 2 24.44 -44.56 12.35
CA HIS A 2 24.18 -44.42 10.90
C HIS A 2 24.06 -45.72 10.06
N SER A 3 23.04 -45.98 9.25
CA SER A 3 22.35 -45.06 8.34
C SER A 3 21.22 -45.80 7.59
N ARG A 4 20.08 -45.12 7.43
CA ARG A 4 19.14 -45.10 6.27
C ARG A 4 18.74 -46.43 5.60
N GLU A 5 17.53 -46.88 5.94
CA GLU A 5 16.66 -47.61 5.00
C GLU A 5 15.81 -46.60 4.21
N VAL A 6 15.92 -46.66 2.88
CA VAL A 6 14.99 -46.03 1.94
C VAL A 6 14.03 -47.13 1.50
N THR A 7 12.77 -47.03 1.92
CA THR A 7 11.69 -47.84 1.39
C THR A 7 10.48 -46.94 1.12
N THR A 8 10.19 -46.83 -0.17
CA THR A 8 8.96 -46.32 -0.76
C THR A 8 7.74 -47.04 -0.20
N LEU A 9 6.74 -46.30 0.27
CA LEU A 9 5.38 -46.79 0.45
C LEU A 9 4.38 -45.75 -0.03
N SER A 10 3.65 -46.14 -1.07
CA SER A 10 2.45 -45.50 -1.59
C SER A 10 1.34 -45.51 -0.55
N ALA A 11 0.50 -44.48 -0.54
CA ALA A 11 -0.82 -44.54 0.10
C ALA A 11 -1.84 -43.80 -0.77
N SER A 12 -2.53 -44.55 -1.64
CA SER A 12 -3.90 -44.23 -2.03
C SER A 12 -4.84 -45.09 -1.18
N ALA A 13 -5.61 -44.47 -0.30
CA ALA A 13 -6.86 -45.00 0.23
C ALA A 13 -7.63 -43.82 0.84
N ILE A 14 -8.69 -43.35 0.16
CA ILE A 14 -10.11 -43.56 0.55
C ILE A 14 -10.48 -42.68 1.76
N GLY A 15 -11.50 -41.82 1.76
CA GLY A 15 -12.60 -41.60 0.85
C GLY A 15 -13.55 -40.57 1.46
N SER A 16 -14.38 -40.01 0.60
CA SER A 16 -15.37 -38.95 0.79
C SER A 16 -16.40 -39.12 1.91
N LEU A 17 -16.86 -37.98 2.41
CA LEU A 17 -18.26 -37.68 2.77
C LEU A 17 -18.49 -36.19 2.40
N ILE A 18 -19.05 -35.89 1.22
CA ILE A 18 -20.47 -35.58 0.95
C ILE A 18 -21.01 -34.52 1.93
N GLY A 19 -21.54 -33.36 1.55
CA GLY A 19 -21.98 -32.81 0.27
C GLY A 19 -23.12 -31.81 0.54
N GLY A 20 -23.26 -30.75 -0.28
CA GLY A 20 -24.48 -29.93 -0.33
C GLY A 20 -24.28 -28.43 -0.63
N LEU A 21 -24.50 -28.07 -1.90
CA LEU A 21 -25.05 -26.84 -2.53
C LEU A 21 -24.93 -25.48 -1.76
N ILE A 22 -24.64 -24.32 -2.37
CA ILE A 22 -25.38 -23.58 -3.40
C ILE A 22 -24.47 -22.49 -4.07
N ALA A 23 -24.52 -22.39 -5.42
CA ALA A 23 -24.36 -21.24 -6.36
C ALA A 23 -23.27 -20.13 -6.23
N SER A 24 -22.42 -20.05 -7.28
CA SER A 24 -21.95 -18.91 -8.14
C SER A 24 -21.70 -17.47 -7.61
N PRO A 25 -20.94 -16.58 -8.32
CA PRO A 25 -20.13 -16.74 -9.53
C PRO A 25 -18.66 -16.25 -9.43
N LEU A 26 -17.88 -16.63 -10.43
CA LEU A 26 -16.58 -16.05 -10.80
C LEU A 26 -16.63 -14.52 -10.90
N GLY A 27 -15.76 -13.84 -10.16
CA GLY A 27 -15.43 -12.41 -10.29
C GLY A 27 -14.20 -12.17 -11.21
N PRO A 28 -13.94 -10.94 -11.64
CA PRO A 28 -13.65 -10.59 -13.02
C PRO A 28 -12.15 -10.66 -13.37
N TRP A 29 -11.65 -11.84 -13.74
CA TRP A 29 -10.28 -11.96 -14.27
C TRP A 29 -10.17 -12.79 -15.56
N ALA A 30 -11.28 -13.05 -16.25
CA ALA A 30 -11.30 -13.94 -17.43
C ALA A 30 -11.59 -13.27 -18.79
N THR A 31 -11.70 -11.94 -18.87
CA THR A 31 -11.87 -11.26 -20.18
C THR A 31 -11.14 -9.93 -20.20
N ILE A 32 -9.81 -9.98 -20.38
CA ILE A 32 -9.18 -8.97 -21.24
C ILE A 32 -9.38 -9.49 -22.65
N GLY A 33 -10.54 -9.11 -23.22
CA GLY A 33 -10.83 -9.34 -24.62
C GLY A 33 -9.75 -8.68 -25.46
N ALA A 34 -9.37 -9.39 -26.52
CA ALA A 34 -8.66 -8.85 -27.65
C ALA A 34 -9.30 -7.52 -28.06
N ALA A 35 -8.66 -6.41 -27.69
CA ALA A 35 -9.00 -5.11 -28.22
C ALA A 35 -8.63 -5.14 -29.70
N THR A 36 -9.67 -5.23 -30.52
CA THR A 36 -9.62 -5.14 -31.97
C THR A 36 -8.69 -4.04 -32.43
N LEU A 37 -7.69 -4.45 -33.21
CA LEU A 37 -6.78 -3.60 -33.98
C LEU A 37 -7.60 -2.68 -34.89
N GLY A 38 -7.88 -1.46 -34.43
CA GLY A 38 -8.32 -0.35 -35.25
C GLY A 38 -7.12 0.20 -36.03
N THR A 39 -6.84 -0.40 -37.18
CA THR A 39 -5.92 0.13 -38.18
C THR A 39 -6.41 1.48 -38.71
N THR A 40 -5.82 2.56 -38.24
CA THR A 40 -5.66 3.79 -39.03
C THR A 40 -4.18 4.15 -39.04
N LEU A 41 -3.65 4.30 -40.26
CA LEU A 41 -2.24 4.40 -40.65
C LEU A 41 -1.52 5.65 -40.09
N GLY A 42 -1.35 5.68 -38.77
CA GLY A 42 -0.47 6.60 -38.04
C GLY A 42 0.11 6.02 -36.73
N GLY A 43 -0.25 4.79 -36.36
CA GLY A 43 -0.07 4.23 -35.01
C GLY A 43 1.08 3.24 -34.78
N ILE A 44 1.94 2.97 -35.77
CA ILE A 44 2.96 1.91 -35.65
C ILE A 44 4.16 2.32 -34.77
N VAL A 45 4.46 3.62 -34.67
CA VAL A 45 5.54 4.11 -33.78
C VAL A 45 5.04 4.29 -32.33
N GLY A 46 3.75 4.57 -32.14
CA GLY A 46 3.16 4.73 -30.80
C GLY A 46 2.99 3.41 -30.05
N GLY A 47 2.45 2.37 -30.70
CA GLY A 47 2.12 1.10 -30.03
C GLY A 47 3.32 0.38 -29.40
N SER A 48 4.49 0.43 -30.02
CA SER A 48 5.71 -0.21 -29.50
C SER A 48 6.30 0.52 -28.29
N ILE A 49 6.18 1.86 -28.25
CA ILE A 49 6.68 2.66 -27.13
C ILE A 49 5.81 2.40 -25.88
N TRP A 50 4.49 2.34 -26.05
CA TRP A 50 3.57 2.02 -24.95
C TRP A 50 3.74 0.60 -24.41
N HIS A 51 3.92 -0.39 -25.30
CA HIS A 51 4.14 -1.77 -24.88
C HIS A 51 5.45 -1.94 -24.09
N GLN A 52 6.54 -1.32 -24.57
CA GLN A 52 7.83 -1.35 -23.89
C GLN A 52 7.78 -0.65 -22.52
N PHE A 53 7.03 0.45 -22.43
CA PHE A 53 6.80 1.16 -21.17
C PHE A 53 6.07 0.30 -20.13
N TYR A 54 5.00 -0.40 -20.52
CA TYR A 54 4.28 -1.29 -19.60
C TYR A 54 5.13 -2.46 -19.10
N LEU A 55 6.03 -2.98 -19.95
CA LEU A 55 6.96 -4.03 -19.56
C LEU A 55 8.02 -3.52 -18.57
N ASP A 56 8.66 -2.38 -18.83
CA ASP A 56 9.65 -1.77 -17.93
C ASP A 56 9.03 -1.42 -16.56
N MET A 57 7.79 -0.90 -16.57
CA MET A 57 7.07 -0.58 -15.34
C MET A 57 6.62 -1.81 -14.56
N GLY A 58 6.13 -2.84 -15.25
CA GLY A 58 5.79 -4.12 -14.65
C GLY A 58 7.01 -4.80 -14.01
N GLU A 59 8.18 -4.72 -14.67
CA GLU A 59 9.44 -5.24 -14.16
C GLU A 59 9.87 -4.51 -12.88
N LYS A 60 9.82 -3.17 -12.87
CA LYS A 60 10.18 -2.38 -11.67
C LYS A 60 9.20 -2.56 -10.51
N LEU A 61 7.92 -2.80 -10.79
CA LEU A 61 6.94 -3.17 -9.77
C LEU A 61 7.23 -4.56 -9.20
N ALA A 62 7.59 -5.52 -10.06
CA ALA A 62 8.00 -6.84 -9.63
C ALA A 62 9.31 -6.79 -8.81
N GLU A 63 10.25 -5.94 -9.19
CA GLU A 63 11.49 -5.68 -8.44
C GLU A 63 11.19 -5.07 -7.08
N ALA A 64 10.38 -4.01 -7.01
CA ALA A 64 9.96 -3.42 -5.74
C ALA A 64 9.27 -4.46 -4.85
N ARG A 65 8.39 -5.29 -5.42
CA ARG A 65 7.73 -6.38 -4.69
C ARG A 65 8.73 -7.41 -4.18
N SER A 66 9.68 -7.83 -5.02
CA SER A 66 10.76 -8.74 -4.62
C SER A 66 11.59 -8.16 -3.47
N LEU A 67 11.93 -6.88 -3.52
CA LEU A 67 12.66 -6.20 -2.43
C LEU A 67 11.87 -6.19 -1.12
N ILE A 68 10.55 -6.05 -1.17
CA ILE A 68 9.68 -6.17 0.01
C ILE A 68 9.73 -7.60 0.57
N GLU A 69 9.59 -8.61 -0.30
CA GLU A 69 9.64 -10.02 0.08
C GLU A 69 11.00 -10.42 0.68
N HIS A 70 12.09 -9.81 0.20
CA HIS A 70 13.45 -10.02 0.69
C HIS A 70 13.85 -9.05 1.83
N GLU A 71 12.88 -8.48 2.54
CA GLU A 71 13.07 -7.61 3.70
C GLU A 71 13.97 -6.38 3.47
N LYS A 72 14.02 -5.86 2.24
CA LYS A 72 14.70 -4.63 1.83
C LYS A 72 13.71 -3.49 1.53
N PRO A 73 12.81 -3.12 2.47
CA PRO A 73 11.76 -2.14 2.19
C PRO A 73 12.30 -0.72 1.98
N LEU A 74 13.50 -0.38 2.45
CA LEU A 74 14.15 0.91 2.15
C LEU A 74 14.53 1.03 0.66
N GLU A 75 15.05 -0.04 0.08
CA GLU A 75 15.40 -0.10 -1.34
C GLU A 75 14.12 -0.02 -2.19
N ALA A 76 13.09 -0.78 -1.79
CA ALA A 76 11.78 -0.74 -2.45
C ALA A 76 11.13 0.66 -2.40
N ALA A 77 11.13 1.31 -1.24
CA ALA A 77 10.57 2.65 -1.07
C ALA A 77 11.33 3.70 -1.91
N SER A 78 12.65 3.61 -1.97
CA SER A 78 13.50 4.50 -2.77
C SER A 78 13.23 4.34 -4.27
N LEU A 79 13.11 3.10 -4.74
CA LEU A 79 12.74 2.79 -6.12
C LEU A 79 11.36 3.38 -6.45
N LEU A 80 10.36 3.16 -5.61
CA LEU A 80 9.00 3.64 -5.84
C LEU A 80 8.88 5.18 -5.79
N LEU A 81 9.65 5.85 -4.91
CA LEU A 81 9.76 7.31 -4.90
C LEU A 81 10.39 7.85 -6.18
N SER A 82 11.49 7.23 -6.65
CA SER A 82 12.15 7.64 -7.90
C SER A 82 11.23 7.46 -9.11
N LEU A 83 10.45 6.38 -9.15
CA LEU A 83 9.48 6.13 -10.22
C LEU A 83 8.44 7.25 -10.28
N ARG A 84 7.95 7.73 -9.13
CA ARG A 84 6.99 8.85 -9.07
C ARG A 84 7.55 10.15 -9.63
N GLU A 85 8.81 10.47 -9.35
CA GLU A 85 9.43 11.73 -9.81
C GLU A 85 9.67 11.76 -11.33
N HIS A 86 9.93 10.60 -11.93
CA HIS A 86 10.25 10.49 -13.36
C HIS A 86 9.02 10.40 -14.28
N GLN A 87 7.81 10.33 -13.73
CA GLN A 87 6.63 9.94 -14.48
C GLN A 87 5.70 11.12 -14.81
N ARG A 88 5.79 11.60 -16.04
CA ARG A 88 4.76 12.42 -16.69
C ARG A 88 3.80 11.50 -17.42
N PHE A 89 2.57 11.42 -16.94
CA PHE A 89 1.63 10.42 -17.40
C PHE A 89 0.41 10.99 -18.13
N ALA A 90 0.01 10.34 -19.22
CA ALA A 90 -1.26 10.49 -19.92
C ALA A 90 -2.36 9.66 -19.24
N ASP A 91 -3.64 9.96 -19.54
CA ASP A 91 -4.79 9.49 -18.75
C ASP A 91 -4.94 7.95 -18.59
N GLN A 92 -4.39 7.13 -19.48
CA GLN A 92 -4.43 5.65 -19.36
C GLN A 92 -3.41 5.07 -18.35
N GLU A 93 -2.39 5.84 -17.97
CA GLU A 93 -1.38 5.44 -16.99
C GLU A 93 -1.85 5.68 -15.54
N GLN A 94 -3.02 6.30 -15.37
CA GLN A 94 -3.62 6.59 -14.06
C GLN A 94 -3.80 5.33 -13.21
N HIS A 95 -4.17 4.19 -13.82
CA HIS A 95 -4.36 2.93 -13.11
C HIS A 95 -3.03 2.42 -12.54
N PHE A 96 -1.99 2.36 -13.36
CA PHE A 96 -0.66 1.94 -12.93
C PHE A 96 -0.06 2.90 -11.89
N ARG A 97 -0.29 4.21 -12.05
CA ARG A 97 0.12 5.18 -11.04
C ARG A 97 -0.55 4.90 -9.71
N SER A 98 -1.85 4.61 -9.69
CA SER A 98 -2.57 4.31 -8.45
C SER A 98 -2.06 3.03 -7.78
N GLU A 99 -1.68 2.01 -8.55
CA GLU A 99 -1.08 0.79 -8.00
C GLU A 99 0.31 1.05 -7.42
N LEU A 100 1.15 1.81 -8.14
CA LEU A 100 2.47 2.23 -7.66
C LEU A 100 2.37 3.03 -6.36
N GLU A 101 1.47 4.01 -6.32
CA GLU A 101 1.22 4.84 -5.13
C GLU A 101 0.77 3.97 -3.95
N PHE A 102 -0.14 3.02 -4.20
CA PHE A 102 -0.60 2.10 -3.16
C PHE A 102 0.52 1.20 -2.63
N VAL A 103 1.30 0.57 -3.52
CA VAL A 103 2.43 -0.28 -3.11
C VAL A 103 3.46 0.54 -2.32
N ALA A 104 3.81 1.74 -2.80
CA ALA A 104 4.76 2.62 -2.12
C ALA A 104 4.32 2.96 -0.71
N ALA A 105 3.04 3.34 -0.54
CA ALA A 105 2.49 3.63 0.78
C ALA A 105 2.57 2.42 1.73
N GLN A 106 2.31 1.22 1.22
CA GLN A 106 2.37 -0.01 2.03
C GLN A 106 3.79 -0.37 2.45
N VAL A 107 4.79 -0.17 1.58
CA VAL A 107 6.20 -0.33 1.95
C VAL A 107 6.60 0.63 3.05
N LEU A 108 6.24 1.90 2.90
CA LEU A 108 6.56 2.96 3.86
C LEU A 108 5.84 2.74 5.20
N ARG A 109 4.61 2.22 5.18
CA ARG A 109 3.91 1.77 6.39
C ARG A 109 4.68 0.63 7.08
N GLY A 110 5.17 -0.36 6.32
CA GLY A 110 5.98 -1.44 6.86
C GLY A 110 7.31 -0.96 7.46
N LEU A 111 7.98 0.00 6.81
CA LEU A 111 9.17 0.65 7.36
C LEU A 111 8.86 1.36 8.67
N ALA A 112 7.78 2.14 8.70
CA ALA A 112 7.36 2.84 9.91
C ALA A 112 7.13 1.86 11.07
N GLN A 113 6.47 0.73 10.80
CA GLN A 113 6.25 -0.33 11.79
C GLN A 113 7.56 -0.95 12.30
N ARG A 114 8.54 -1.19 11.42
CA ARG A 114 9.88 -1.68 11.84
C ARG A 114 10.59 -0.64 12.71
N SER A 115 10.51 0.64 12.36
CA SER A 115 11.08 1.73 13.17
C SER A 115 10.42 1.81 14.56
N LEU A 116 9.09 1.67 14.64
CA LEU A 116 8.39 1.58 15.92
C LEU A 116 8.85 0.38 16.76
N ALA A 117 9.00 -0.80 16.13
CA ALA A 117 9.49 -1.99 16.81
C ALA A 117 10.95 -1.82 17.32
N ALA A 118 11.73 -0.97 16.66
CA ALA A 118 13.08 -0.60 17.09
C ALA A 118 13.11 0.55 18.12
N GLY A 119 11.96 1.15 18.45
CA GLY A 119 11.85 2.31 19.34
C GLY A 119 12.27 3.64 18.72
N ASP A 120 12.38 3.71 17.39
CA ASP A 120 12.70 4.93 16.65
C ASP A 120 11.43 5.62 16.16
N ASP A 121 10.71 6.24 17.10
CA ASP A 121 9.46 6.98 16.84
C ASP A 121 9.65 8.14 15.83
N PRO A 122 10.76 8.93 15.87
CA PRO A 122 11.01 9.95 14.86
C PRO A 122 11.15 9.38 13.44
N ALA A 123 11.88 8.28 13.25
CA ALA A 123 11.99 7.65 11.94
C ALA A 123 10.65 7.07 11.48
N ALA A 124 9.89 6.44 12.38
CA ALA A 124 8.57 5.91 12.08
C ALA A 124 7.63 7.01 11.57
N LEU A 125 7.61 8.16 12.26
CA LEU A 125 6.81 9.32 11.87
C LEU A 125 7.18 9.84 10.47
N GLN A 126 8.47 9.88 10.13
CA GLN A 126 8.91 10.26 8.79
C GLN A 126 8.40 9.30 7.72
N HIS A 127 8.48 7.98 7.97
CA HIS A 127 7.98 6.98 7.03
C HIS A 127 6.46 7.05 6.85
N PHE A 128 5.68 7.25 7.92
CA PHE A 128 4.24 7.46 7.79
C PHE A 128 3.88 8.71 6.98
N ARG A 129 4.65 9.80 7.13
CA ARG A 129 4.45 11.01 6.30
C ARG A 129 4.74 10.76 4.83
N GLN A 130 5.83 10.04 4.55
CA GLN A 130 6.15 9.65 3.19
C GLN A 130 5.02 8.78 2.61
N ALA A 131 4.42 7.88 3.39
CA ALA A 131 3.27 7.09 2.94
C ALA A 131 2.05 7.97 2.62
N LEU A 132 1.78 9.01 3.42
CA LEU A 132 0.70 9.98 3.16
C LEU A 132 0.89 10.80 1.89
N ILE A 133 2.12 10.93 1.38
CA ILE A 133 2.36 11.58 0.08
C ILE A 133 1.69 10.78 -1.05
N PHE A 134 1.60 9.45 -0.90
CA PHE A 134 0.97 8.56 -1.87
C PHE A 134 -0.51 8.33 -1.59
N LEU A 135 -0.90 8.19 -0.31
CA LEU A 135 -2.29 7.99 0.11
C LEU A 135 -2.74 9.09 1.10
N PRO A 136 -2.99 10.32 0.61
CA PRO A 136 -3.17 11.50 1.48
C PRO A 136 -4.45 11.50 2.32
N ARG A 137 -5.38 10.58 2.05
CA ARG A 137 -6.65 10.44 2.77
C ARG A 137 -6.81 9.10 3.45
N ASP A 138 -5.75 8.30 3.53
CA ASP A 138 -5.79 7.06 4.28
C ASP A 138 -5.92 7.38 5.78
N PRO A 139 -7.04 6.98 6.42
CA PRO A 139 -7.35 7.38 7.79
C PRO A 139 -6.37 6.76 8.80
N ASP A 140 -5.84 5.56 8.53
CA ASP A 140 -4.89 4.89 9.41
C ASP A 140 -3.53 5.60 9.38
N LEU A 141 -3.05 6.00 8.19
CA LEU A 141 -1.82 6.77 8.06
C LEU A 141 -1.94 8.15 8.71
N LEU A 142 -3.08 8.81 8.55
CA LEU A 142 -3.38 10.09 9.21
C LEU A 142 -3.36 9.92 10.73
N TRP A 143 -4.03 8.88 11.24
CA TRP A 143 -4.06 8.58 12.68
C TRP A 143 -2.66 8.37 13.25
N GLN A 144 -1.84 7.55 12.59
CA GLN A 144 -0.48 7.26 13.03
C GLN A 144 0.41 8.51 13.04
N CYS A 145 0.28 9.38 12.04
CA CYS A 145 1.01 10.65 12.02
C CYS A 145 0.62 11.57 13.18
N ILE A 146 -0.68 11.69 13.48
CA ILE A 146 -1.17 12.51 14.61
C ILE A 146 -0.67 11.96 15.94
N LEU A 147 -0.83 10.66 16.14
CA LEU A 147 -0.42 10.00 17.37
C LEU A 147 1.08 10.13 17.62
N LEU A 148 1.91 9.79 16.64
CA LEU A 148 3.36 9.86 16.79
C LEU A 148 3.88 11.31 16.79
N GLY A 149 3.29 12.19 15.99
CA GLY A 149 3.65 13.62 15.97
C GLY A 149 3.44 14.29 17.32
N THR A 150 2.33 13.98 17.99
CA THR A 150 2.06 14.46 19.36
C THR A 150 2.96 13.78 20.40
N ALA A 151 3.22 12.47 20.29
CA ALA A 151 4.05 11.72 21.24
C ALA A 151 5.54 12.13 21.19
N VAL A 152 6.08 12.34 19.99
CA VAL A 152 7.47 12.80 19.77
C VAL A 152 7.64 14.29 20.11
N GLY A 153 6.54 15.02 20.30
CA GLY A 153 6.57 16.45 20.62
C GLY A 153 7.07 17.29 19.45
N GLU A 154 6.68 16.94 18.21
CA GLU A 154 7.09 17.76 17.07
C GLU A 154 6.40 19.14 17.14
N PRO A 155 7.12 20.26 16.92
CA PRO A 155 6.55 21.62 17.04
C PRO A 155 5.26 21.83 16.23
N SER A 156 5.16 21.17 15.07
CA SER A 156 3.97 21.10 14.23
C SER A 156 2.71 20.63 14.95
N TYR A 157 2.84 19.73 15.94
CA TYR A 157 1.76 19.12 16.70
C TYR A 157 1.57 19.75 18.09
N GLU A 158 2.38 20.75 18.46
CA GLU A 158 2.13 21.58 19.64
C GLU A 158 0.94 22.53 19.43
N ASP A 159 0.72 22.96 18.18
CA ASP A 159 -0.45 23.75 17.81
C ASP A 159 -1.71 22.87 17.83
N SER A 160 -2.48 23.00 18.91
CA SER A 160 -3.77 22.31 19.08
C SER A 160 -4.77 22.61 17.94
N GLY A 161 -4.66 23.77 17.27
CA GLY A 161 -5.49 24.10 16.11
C GLY A 161 -5.13 23.28 14.87
N ARG A 162 -3.87 22.89 14.69
CA ARG A 162 -3.45 21.97 13.62
C ARG A 162 -3.91 20.55 13.91
N VAL A 163 -3.66 20.04 15.12
CA VAL A 163 -4.08 18.69 15.52
C VAL A 163 -5.59 18.52 15.35
N GLU A 164 -6.37 19.52 15.76
CA GLU A 164 -7.83 19.52 15.56
C GLU A 164 -8.23 19.43 14.08
N ARG A 165 -7.59 20.20 13.19
CA ARG A 165 -7.89 20.15 11.75
C ARG A 165 -7.56 18.79 11.13
N GLU A 166 -6.45 18.19 11.52
CA GLU A 166 -6.06 16.86 11.03
C GLU A 166 -7.01 15.78 11.55
N LEU A 167 -7.41 15.84 12.84
CA LEU A 167 -8.43 14.94 13.41
C LEU A 167 -9.78 15.07 12.70
N ARG A 168 -10.21 16.29 12.38
CA ARG A 168 -11.44 16.52 11.60
C ARG A 168 -11.32 15.98 10.16
N THR A 169 -10.15 16.11 9.55
CA THR A 169 -9.88 15.56 8.21
C THR A 169 -9.97 14.03 8.23
N LEU A 170 -9.39 13.40 9.26
CA LEU A 170 -9.50 11.96 9.49
C LEU A 170 -10.97 11.55 9.69
N LEU A 171 -11.73 12.25 10.54
CA LEU A 171 -13.14 11.95 10.79
C LEU A 171 -14.04 12.21 9.57
N ALA A 172 -13.64 13.08 8.65
CA ALA A 172 -14.33 13.23 7.38
C ALA A 172 -14.17 11.99 6.48
N ALA A 173 -13.03 11.28 6.56
CA ALA A 173 -12.78 10.05 5.83
C ALA A 173 -13.29 8.79 6.57
N ALA A 174 -13.22 8.79 7.90
CA ALA A 174 -13.65 7.70 8.77
C ALA A 174 -14.42 8.24 9.99
N PRO A 175 -15.74 8.51 9.86
CA PRO A 175 -16.54 9.17 10.90
C PRO A 175 -16.56 8.45 12.24
N ASP A 176 -16.48 7.12 12.23
CA ASP A 176 -16.56 6.27 13.42
C ASP A 176 -15.19 5.92 13.99
N HIS A 177 -14.11 6.59 13.57
CA HIS A 177 -12.76 6.25 14.00
C HIS A 177 -12.58 6.55 15.51
N PRO A 178 -12.46 5.53 16.38
CA PRO A 178 -12.63 5.69 17.83
C PRO A 178 -11.51 6.51 18.46
N GLY A 179 -10.26 6.34 17.98
CA GLY A 179 -9.10 7.11 18.45
C GLY A 179 -9.27 8.61 18.21
N ALA A 180 -9.56 8.98 16.95
CA ALA A 180 -9.78 10.36 16.55
C ALA A 180 -10.94 11.04 17.28
N LEU A 181 -12.08 10.36 17.47
CA LEU A 181 -13.20 10.90 18.26
C LEU A 181 -12.78 11.22 19.69
N ARG A 182 -12.07 10.29 20.35
CA ARG A 182 -11.56 10.48 21.71
C ARG A 182 -10.57 11.64 21.79
N SER A 183 -9.56 11.66 20.92
CA SER A 183 -8.53 12.72 20.93
C SER A 183 -9.13 14.09 20.62
N LEU A 184 -10.12 14.17 19.73
CA LEU A 184 -10.81 15.43 19.46
C LEU A 184 -11.62 15.90 20.67
N ALA A 185 -12.33 15.00 21.33
CA ALA A 185 -13.07 15.33 22.55
C ALA A 185 -12.14 15.85 23.67
N GLU A 186 -11.02 15.16 23.92
CA GLU A 186 -10.01 15.57 24.90
C GLU A 186 -9.42 16.96 24.57
N LEU A 187 -9.12 17.22 23.30
CA LEU A 187 -8.57 18.51 22.85
C LEU A 187 -9.58 19.64 23.07
N LEU A 188 -10.85 19.43 22.72
CA LEU A 188 -11.90 20.42 22.89
C LEU A 188 -12.20 20.69 24.37
N GLU A 189 -12.17 19.65 25.21
CA GLU A 189 -12.34 19.81 26.66
C GLU A 189 -11.23 20.68 27.26
N ARG A 190 -9.96 20.43 26.89
CA ARG A 190 -8.82 21.23 27.36
C ARG A 190 -8.93 22.71 26.97
N ARG A 191 -9.49 23.03 25.81
CA ARG A 191 -9.68 24.43 25.36
C ARG A 191 -10.82 25.14 26.10
N SER A 192 -11.79 24.38 26.62
CA SER A 192 -12.96 24.94 27.30
C SER A 192 -12.71 25.31 28.78
N ARG A 193 -11.58 24.89 29.34
CA ARG A 193 -11.14 25.19 30.71
C ARG A 193 -10.23 26.40 30.74
#